data_AF-A0A7S0QVV1-F1
#
_entry.id   AF-A0A7S0QVV1-F1
#
_cell.length_a   1.000
_cell.length_b   1.000
_cell.length_c   1.000
_cell.angle_alpha   90.00
_cell.angle_beta   90.00
_cell.angle_gamma   90.00
#
_symmetry.space_group_name_H-M   'P 1'
#
loop_
_entity.id
_entity.type
_entity.pdbx_description
1 polymer ?
#
loop_
_entity_poly.entity_id
_entity_poly.type
_entity_poly.pdbx_seq_one_letter_code
_entity_poly.pdbx_strand_id
1 'polypeptide(L)'
;MPKKSDTSLQNLNLCEEEVAALRLWTGPMHQQYAKNYRDKAQHFNHGEQIHVENADKYTTTLHAINSGITKLARIWKLPANRRVFRGYRKMKMKENALQMDCFGCKGGVDCSVLATTVDYDVALTYSGPGSFILEIDVGQVDRGADVSWLSQFPHEKEILFTALSNLEFINDALWHTTNRGVIATYSARISSNLRSRTLEEFKSMRKSLFQDMSKNLRKEIEHNLREAPMVMPTADPGGIKAGAIEDFEKLLSRLRKLDEGEFNNDEKYKRLLTEAIDGKGHTLSKVSIFLESLAAGFGEDALVRIRDAPLESFSSRAKVLALQTGIVGFPWSAIVEERSVDIDLGVWDGSAILEKAREHVVAALGSNSNIRSVMVRGVRLDFSDGWDTKFLNWQENEAVNALPATVAVLLW
;
A
#
# COMPACT_ATOMS: atom_id res chain seq x y z
N MET A 1 -35.28 -0.77 16.07
CA MET A 1 -34.74 -1.28 14.79
C MET A 1 -35.85 -1.26 13.75
N PRO A 2 -35.71 -0.59 12.61
CA PRO A 2 -36.78 -0.54 11.62
C PRO A 2 -36.89 -1.87 10.87
N LYS A 3 -38.13 -2.38 10.74
CA LYS A 3 -38.54 -3.54 9.94
C LYS A 3 -38.87 -3.10 8.51
N LYS A 4 -38.59 -3.99 7.54
CA LYS A 4 -38.64 -3.88 6.06
C LYS A 4 -37.43 -3.15 5.45
N SER A 5 -36.41 -3.95 5.14
CA SER A 5 -35.22 -3.54 4.41
C SER A 5 -35.55 -3.14 2.98
N ASP A 6 -35.34 -1.87 2.67
CA ASP A 6 -35.20 -1.40 1.31
C ASP A 6 -33.99 -2.12 0.69
N THR A 7 -34.22 -2.99 -0.30
CA THR A 7 -33.19 -3.84 -0.91
C THR A 7 -32.04 -3.01 -1.49
N SER A 8 -32.31 -1.76 -1.91
CA SER A 8 -31.28 -0.83 -2.35
C SER A 8 -30.33 -0.38 -1.24
N LEU A 9 -30.78 -0.24 0.00
CA LEU A 9 -29.91 0.12 1.13
C LEU A 9 -29.00 -1.04 1.53
N GLN A 10 -29.53 -2.27 1.52
CA GLN A 10 -28.73 -3.47 1.79
C GLN A 10 -27.60 -3.65 0.77
N ASN A 11 -27.87 -3.33 -0.50
CA ASN A 11 -26.88 -3.45 -1.58
C ASN A 11 -25.73 -2.42 -1.50
N LEU A 12 -25.83 -1.40 -0.64
CA LEU A 12 -24.77 -0.40 -0.50
C LEU A 12 -23.61 -0.82 0.40
N ASN A 13 -23.78 -1.89 1.21
CA ASN A 13 -22.78 -2.33 2.20
C ASN A 13 -22.26 -1.14 3.04
N LEU A 14 -23.18 -0.36 3.63
CA LEU A 14 -22.80 0.68 4.59
C LEU A 14 -22.23 0.02 5.86
N CYS A 15 -21.08 0.49 6.32
CA CYS A 15 -20.48 0.01 7.55
C CYS A 15 -21.01 0.77 8.78
N GLU A 16 -20.82 0.23 9.97
CA GLU A 16 -21.30 0.83 11.22
C GLU A 16 -20.69 2.23 11.45
N GLU A 17 -19.42 2.41 11.08
CA GLU A 17 -18.71 3.67 11.21
C GLU A 17 -19.30 4.76 10.32
N GLU A 18 -19.72 4.43 9.09
CA GLU A 18 -20.39 5.36 8.18
C GLU A 18 -21.75 5.79 8.76
N VAL A 19 -22.54 4.83 9.24
CA VAL A 19 -23.85 5.10 9.84
C VAL A 19 -23.71 5.95 11.10
N ALA A 20 -22.77 5.61 11.99
CA ALA A 20 -22.51 6.37 13.21
C ALA A 20 -22.04 7.79 12.89
N ALA A 21 -21.12 7.95 11.95
CA ALA A 21 -20.57 9.25 11.59
C ALA A 21 -21.63 10.16 10.93
N LEU A 22 -22.49 9.61 10.05
CA LEU A 22 -23.61 10.36 9.49
C LEU A 22 -24.66 10.72 10.55
N ARG A 23 -24.97 9.83 11.50
CA ARG A 23 -25.85 10.16 12.64
C ARG A 23 -25.28 11.29 13.50
N LEU A 24 -23.97 11.30 13.74
CA LEU A 24 -23.31 12.38 14.47
C LEU A 24 -23.33 13.70 13.68
N TRP A 25 -23.12 13.62 12.36
CA TRP A 25 -23.27 14.77 11.46
C TRP A 25 -24.67 15.38 11.58
N THR A 26 -25.72 14.61 11.28
CA THR A 26 -27.12 15.11 11.30
C THR A 26 -27.61 15.61 12.67
N GLY A 27 -26.83 15.44 13.74
CA GLY A 27 -27.15 15.96 15.06
C GLY A 27 -26.08 16.90 15.62
N PRO A 28 -25.51 16.60 16.80
CA PRO A 28 -24.79 17.58 17.59
C PRO A 28 -23.43 17.99 17.00
N MET A 29 -22.86 17.19 16.09
CA MET A 29 -21.47 17.38 15.67
C MET A 29 -21.30 18.14 14.35
N HIS A 30 -22.35 18.41 13.57
CA HIS A 30 -22.19 19.11 12.27
C HIS A 30 -21.41 20.42 12.40
N GLN A 31 -21.62 21.21 13.45
CA GLN A 31 -20.95 22.50 13.63
C GLN A 31 -19.44 22.32 13.81
N GLN A 32 -19.03 21.32 14.61
CA GLN A 32 -17.61 21.04 14.85
C GLN A 32 -16.95 20.47 13.60
N TYR A 33 -17.62 19.55 12.90
CA TYR A 33 -17.12 18.96 11.65
C TYR A 33 -17.01 20.00 10.54
N ALA A 34 -18.04 20.83 10.35
CA ALA A 34 -18.02 21.92 9.37
C ALA A 34 -16.95 22.97 9.69
N LYS A 35 -16.73 23.29 10.97
CA LYS A 35 -15.65 24.17 11.40
C LYS A 35 -14.29 23.58 11.03
N ASN A 36 -14.04 22.30 11.31
CA ASN A 36 -12.77 21.65 10.97
C ASN A 36 -12.45 21.73 9.47
N TYR A 37 -13.44 21.45 8.61
CA TYR A 37 -13.28 21.61 7.16
C TYR A 37 -12.90 23.05 6.76
N ARG A 38 -13.59 24.04 7.31
CA ARG A 38 -13.40 25.46 6.96
C ARG A 38 -12.07 26.02 7.48
N ASP A 39 -11.67 25.64 8.70
CA ASP A 39 -10.38 26.03 9.27
C ASP A 39 -9.23 25.48 8.41
N LYS A 40 -9.32 24.22 7.97
CA LYS A 40 -8.34 23.63 7.04
C LYS A 40 -8.27 24.40 5.73
N ALA A 41 -9.41 24.72 5.13
CA ALA A 41 -9.44 25.48 3.89
C ALA A 41 -8.81 26.88 4.03
N GLN A 42 -9.01 27.56 5.16
CA GLN A 42 -8.36 28.84 5.45
C GLN A 42 -6.84 28.71 5.57
N HIS A 43 -6.35 27.66 6.23
CA HIS A 43 -4.92 27.39 6.34
C HIS A 43 -4.25 27.25 4.96
N PHE A 44 -4.86 26.52 4.03
CA PHE A 44 -4.31 26.35 2.68
C PHE A 44 -4.31 27.64 1.85
N ASN A 45 -5.30 28.52 2.03
CA ASN A 45 -5.45 29.73 1.21
C ASN A 45 -4.51 30.88 1.60
N HIS A 46 -4.03 30.93 2.84
CA HIS A 46 -3.25 32.06 3.32
C HIS A 46 -1.73 31.81 3.38
N GLY A 47 -1.25 30.60 3.10
CA GLY A 47 0.19 30.27 3.10
C GLY A 47 0.89 30.41 4.46
N GLU A 48 0.21 30.97 5.46
CA GLU A 48 0.65 31.02 6.84
C GLU A 48 0.41 29.68 7.51
N GLN A 49 1.43 29.18 8.22
CA GLN A 49 1.25 28.17 9.25
C GLN A 49 0.43 28.77 10.40
N ILE A 50 -0.86 28.99 10.18
CA ILE A 50 -1.79 29.08 11.30
C ILE A 50 -1.73 27.70 11.92
N HIS A 51 -1.08 27.58 13.09
CA HIS A 51 -1.25 26.41 13.94
C HIS A 51 -2.73 26.36 14.32
N VAL A 52 -3.52 25.69 13.48
CA VAL A 52 -4.88 25.33 13.84
C VAL A 52 -4.69 24.24 14.88
N GLU A 53 -4.69 24.63 16.15
CA GLU A 53 -4.79 23.68 17.24
C GLU A 53 -5.91 22.72 16.87
N ASN A 54 -5.55 21.45 16.67
CA ASN A 54 -6.46 20.38 16.29
C ASN A 54 -6.90 20.32 14.81
N ALA A 55 -6.10 20.79 13.86
CA ALA A 55 -6.36 20.60 12.42
C ALA A 55 -6.78 19.15 12.12
N ASP A 56 -6.11 18.14 12.69
CA ASP A 56 -6.38 16.74 12.37
C ASP A 56 -7.46 16.05 13.20
N LYS A 57 -8.18 16.80 14.06
CA LYS A 57 -9.31 16.23 14.79
C LYS A 57 -10.37 15.70 13.82
N TYR A 58 -10.89 14.52 14.15
CA TYR A 58 -11.98 13.85 13.44
C TYR A 58 -11.68 13.36 12.02
N THR A 59 -10.42 13.36 11.57
CA THR A 59 -10.04 12.93 10.21
C THR A 59 -10.72 11.63 9.78
N THR A 60 -10.64 10.59 10.60
CA THR A 60 -11.31 9.29 10.33
C THR A 60 -12.83 9.42 10.22
N THR A 61 -13.46 10.20 11.10
CA THR A 61 -14.92 10.44 11.08
C THR A 61 -15.34 11.23 9.84
N LEU A 62 -14.55 12.21 9.41
CA LEU A 62 -14.82 12.98 8.20
C LEU A 62 -14.72 12.11 6.94
N HIS A 63 -13.76 11.19 6.89
CA HIS A 63 -13.69 10.17 5.85
C HIS A 63 -14.89 9.22 5.88
N ALA A 64 -15.34 8.79 7.06
CA ALA A 64 -16.54 7.97 7.20
C ALA A 64 -17.81 8.70 6.70
N ILE A 65 -17.95 10.00 7.00
CA ILE A 65 -19.04 10.83 6.48
C ILE A 65 -19.01 10.89 4.95
N ASN A 66 -17.85 11.23 4.35
CA ASN A 66 -17.74 11.32 2.88
C ASN A 66 -17.98 9.97 2.21
N SER A 67 -17.50 8.87 2.81
CA SER A 67 -17.75 7.51 2.32
C SER A 67 -19.24 7.17 2.34
N GLY A 68 -19.91 7.42 3.46
CA GLY A 68 -21.35 7.20 3.61
C GLY A 68 -22.18 8.04 2.62
N ILE A 69 -21.84 9.33 2.44
CA ILE A 69 -22.48 10.20 1.44
C ILE A 69 -22.29 9.62 0.03
N THR A 70 -21.06 9.25 -0.33
CA THR A 70 -20.73 8.73 -1.66
C THR A 70 -21.50 7.45 -1.98
N LYS A 71 -21.66 6.55 -1.00
CA LYS A 71 -22.47 5.33 -1.15
C LYS A 71 -23.96 5.65 -1.29
N LEU A 72 -24.51 6.44 -0.38
CA LEU A 72 -25.94 6.80 -0.36
C LEU A 72 -26.36 7.59 -1.61
N ALA A 73 -25.48 8.42 -2.16
CA ALA A 73 -25.75 9.17 -3.38
C ALA A 73 -26.06 8.28 -4.60
N ARG A 74 -25.59 7.02 -4.61
CA ARG A 74 -25.83 6.06 -5.70
C ARG A 74 -27.30 5.65 -5.80
N ILE A 75 -28.02 5.64 -4.68
CA ILE A 75 -29.42 5.19 -4.61
C ILE A 75 -30.42 6.33 -4.41
N TRP A 76 -29.94 7.56 -4.22
CA TRP A 76 -30.83 8.70 -4.02
C TRP A 76 -31.74 8.91 -5.23
N LYS A 77 -33.06 8.90 -4.98
CA LYS A 77 -34.07 9.24 -5.97
C LYS A 77 -34.18 10.76 -6.04
N LEU A 78 -33.82 11.31 -7.20
CA LEU A 78 -33.87 12.75 -7.42
C LEU A 78 -35.29 13.30 -7.22
N PRO A 79 -35.45 14.47 -6.59
CA PRO A 79 -36.74 15.10 -6.42
C PRO A 79 -37.32 15.48 -7.80
N ALA A 80 -38.65 15.47 -7.91
CA ALA A 80 -39.34 15.71 -9.18
C ALA A 80 -39.01 17.08 -9.80
N ASN A 81 -38.86 18.11 -8.96
CA ASN A 81 -38.47 19.47 -9.36
C ASN A 81 -36.96 19.64 -9.56
N ARG A 82 -36.15 18.59 -9.32
CA ARG A 82 -34.67 18.61 -9.42
C ARG A 82 -34.01 19.71 -8.60
N ARG A 83 -34.59 20.07 -7.45
CA ARG A 83 -34.07 21.12 -6.58
C ARG A 83 -33.91 20.66 -5.14
N VAL A 84 -32.87 21.20 -4.51
CA VAL A 84 -32.66 21.18 -3.06
C VAL A 84 -32.39 22.60 -2.57
N PHE A 85 -32.65 22.85 -1.30
CA PHE A 85 -32.64 24.17 -0.71
C PHE A 85 -31.75 24.20 0.52
N ARG A 86 -31.10 25.33 0.76
CA ARG A 86 -30.35 25.58 2.00
C ARG A 86 -30.53 27.02 2.46
N GLY A 87 -31.09 27.17 3.66
CA GLY A 87 -31.18 28.46 4.33
C GLY A 87 -29.88 28.81 5.06
N TYR A 88 -29.47 30.07 4.97
CA TYR A 88 -28.38 30.64 5.75
C TYR A 88 -28.92 31.78 6.60
N ARG A 89 -28.77 31.70 7.92
CA ARG A 89 -29.23 32.73 8.86
C ARG A 89 -28.09 33.67 9.26
N LYS A 90 -28.36 34.98 9.35
CA LYS A 90 -27.40 36.01 9.77
C LYS A 90 -26.10 36.04 8.93
N MET A 91 -26.16 35.55 7.70
CA MET A 91 -25.04 35.59 6.76
C MET A 91 -25.48 36.33 5.50
N LYS A 92 -24.56 37.13 4.96
CA LYS A 92 -24.69 37.72 3.63
C LYS A 92 -23.83 36.93 2.66
N MET A 93 -24.28 36.85 1.41
CA MET A 93 -23.44 36.33 0.35
C MET A 93 -22.22 37.23 0.20
N LYS A 94 -21.03 36.63 0.02
CA LYS A 94 -19.82 37.41 -0.22
C LYS A 94 -19.86 38.01 -1.62
N GLU A 95 -19.43 39.25 -1.73
CA GLU A 95 -19.48 39.99 -2.99
C GLU A 95 -18.63 39.32 -4.09
N ASN A 96 -17.46 38.78 -3.71
CA ASN A 96 -16.61 38.05 -4.64
C ASN A 96 -17.25 36.78 -5.22
N ALA A 97 -18.21 36.16 -4.52
CA ALA A 97 -18.95 35.01 -5.04
C ALA A 97 -20.03 35.43 -6.06
N LEU A 98 -20.38 36.71 -6.11
CA LEU A 98 -21.37 37.27 -7.04
C LEU A 98 -20.73 37.91 -8.27
N GLN A 99 -19.43 38.21 -8.20
CA GLN A 99 -18.67 38.75 -9.31
C GLN A 99 -18.32 37.65 -10.29
N MET A 100 -18.50 37.94 -11.57
CA MET A 100 -18.12 37.04 -12.65
C MET A 100 -16.61 37.08 -12.85
N ASP A 101 -15.97 35.91 -12.90
CA ASP A 101 -14.55 35.78 -13.15
C ASP A 101 -14.20 35.93 -14.65
N CYS A 102 -12.92 35.80 -14.99
CA CYS A 102 -12.44 35.90 -16.36
C CYS A 102 -12.91 34.77 -17.29
N PHE A 103 -13.52 33.71 -16.74
CA PHE A 103 -14.09 32.59 -17.49
C PHE A 103 -15.62 32.69 -17.61
N GLY A 104 -16.24 33.74 -17.06
CA GLY A 104 -17.69 33.91 -17.10
C GLY A 104 -18.43 33.20 -15.97
N CYS A 105 -17.72 32.72 -14.95
CA CYS A 105 -18.29 31.97 -13.83
C CYS A 105 -18.44 32.87 -12.59
N LYS A 106 -19.52 32.69 -11.82
CA LYS A 106 -19.66 33.27 -10.47
C LYS A 106 -20.13 32.19 -9.50
N GLY A 107 -19.65 32.24 -8.25
CA GLY A 107 -19.98 31.27 -7.24
C GLY A 107 -18.82 30.99 -6.28
N GLY A 108 -18.69 29.73 -5.84
CA GLY A 108 -17.59 29.32 -4.98
C GLY A 108 -17.72 27.90 -4.45
N VAL A 109 -16.77 27.52 -3.60
CA VAL A 109 -16.68 26.17 -3.04
C VAL A 109 -17.20 26.18 -1.60
N ASP A 110 -18.17 25.31 -1.28
CA ASP A 110 -18.44 25.00 0.13
C ASP A 110 -17.39 24.01 0.62
N CYS A 111 -16.53 24.49 1.52
CA CYS A 111 -15.41 23.71 2.03
C CYS A 111 -15.85 22.53 2.91
N SER A 112 -17.07 22.59 3.45
CA SER A 112 -17.65 21.57 4.32
C SER A 112 -18.64 20.69 3.55
N VAL A 113 -19.05 19.57 4.14
CA VAL A 113 -20.27 18.87 3.72
C VAL A 113 -21.43 19.86 3.69
N LEU A 114 -22.13 19.90 2.56
CA LEU A 114 -23.23 20.81 2.29
C LEU A 114 -24.54 20.10 2.61
N ALA A 115 -25.18 20.50 3.71
CA ALA A 115 -26.50 20.00 4.11
C ALA A 115 -27.61 20.82 3.46
N THR A 116 -28.54 20.15 2.80
CA THR A 116 -29.66 20.78 2.09
C THR A 116 -30.94 20.02 2.41
N THR A 117 -32.07 20.50 1.93
CA THR A 117 -33.37 19.83 2.08
C THR A 117 -34.12 19.89 0.76
N VAL A 118 -34.96 18.88 0.47
CA VAL A 118 -35.91 18.96 -0.65
C VAL A 118 -37.13 19.83 -0.33
N ASP A 119 -37.25 20.30 0.92
CA ASP A 119 -38.40 21.03 1.43
C ASP A 119 -38.07 22.52 1.64
N TYR A 120 -38.65 23.39 0.82
CA TYR A 120 -38.37 24.82 0.87
C TYR A 120 -38.73 25.43 2.24
N ASP A 121 -39.81 24.97 2.86
CA ASP A 121 -40.26 25.51 4.15
C ASP A 121 -39.27 25.16 5.26
N VAL A 122 -38.65 23.99 5.19
CA VAL A 122 -37.55 23.61 6.09
C VAL A 122 -36.36 24.55 5.88
N ALA A 123 -35.93 24.80 4.64
CA ALA A 123 -34.84 25.76 4.38
C ALA A 123 -35.17 27.17 4.88
N LEU A 124 -36.41 27.61 4.70
CA LEU A 124 -36.92 28.88 5.21
C LEU A 124 -36.83 28.95 6.74
N THR A 125 -37.00 27.83 7.45
CA THR A 125 -36.82 27.81 8.91
C THR A 125 -35.38 28.11 9.36
N TYR A 126 -34.42 27.78 8.52
CA TYR A 126 -33.00 28.08 8.66
C TYR A 126 -32.60 29.45 8.08
N SER A 127 -33.59 30.26 7.69
CA SER A 127 -33.45 31.64 7.23
C SER A 127 -34.21 32.64 8.12
N GLY A 128 -34.02 33.93 7.86
CA GLY A 128 -34.69 35.06 8.52
C GLY A 128 -34.40 36.40 7.84
N PRO A 129 -34.70 37.53 8.50
CA PRO A 129 -34.45 38.86 7.92
C PRO A 129 -32.97 39.08 7.61
N GLY A 130 -32.66 39.60 6.42
CA GLY A 130 -31.28 39.91 6.01
C GLY A 130 -30.42 38.67 5.74
N SER A 131 -31.06 37.59 5.33
CA SER A 131 -30.46 36.27 5.11
C SER A 131 -30.80 35.75 3.70
N PHE A 132 -30.27 34.60 3.30
CA PHE A 132 -30.50 34.07 1.97
C PHE A 132 -30.80 32.57 1.95
N ILE A 133 -31.40 32.12 0.85
CA ILE A 133 -31.61 30.70 0.52
C ILE A 133 -30.82 30.42 -0.75
N LEU A 134 -30.10 29.29 -0.75
CA LEU A 134 -29.62 28.68 -1.98
C LEU A 134 -30.68 27.72 -2.51
N GLU A 135 -31.07 27.92 -3.76
CA GLU A 135 -31.89 26.98 -4.53
C GLU A 135 -30.96 26.30 -5.54
N ILE A 136 -30.68 25.02 -5.31
CA ILE A 136 -29.62 24.29 -6.00
C ILE A 136 -30.25 23.26 -6.93
N ASP A 137 -29.97 23.39 -8.22
CA ASP A 137 -30.33 22.41 -9.24
C ASP A 137 -29.44 21.18 -9.12
N VAL A 138 -30.07 19.99 -9.10
CA VAL A 138 -29.39 18.70 -8.93
C VAL A 138 -29.58 17.79 -10.14
N GLY A 139 -28.48 17.14 -10.54
CA GLY A 139 -28.40 16.36 -11.76
C GLY A 139 -28.30 14.85 -11.53
N GLN A 140 -28.27 14.10 -12.63
CA GLN A 140 -27.93 12.67 -12.59
C GLN A 140 -26.49 12.44 -12.10
N VAL A 141 -25.58 13.35 -12.43
CA VAL A 141 -24.16 13.28 -12.08
C VAL A 141 -23.94 13.81 -10.67
N ASP A 142 -24.47 14.99 -10.37
CA ASP A 142 -24.28 15.69 -9.10
C ASP A 142 -25.36 15.33 -8.09
N ARG A 143 -25.35 14.08 -7.66
CA ARG A 143 -26.29 13.55 -6.66
C ARG A 143 -25.78 13.81 -5.25
N GLY A 144 -26.69 14.21 -4.37
CA GLY A 144 -26.49 14.18 -2.93
C GLY A 144 -26.94 12.85 -2.34
N ALA A 145 -26.82 12.72 -1.02
CA ALA A 145 -27.24 11.58 -0.25
C ALA A 145 -28.47 11.93 0.60
N ASP A 146 -29.58 11.24 0.37
CA ASP A 146 -30.71 11.27 1.31
C ASP A 146 -30.34 10.51 2.59
N VAL A 147 -30.23 11.25 3.69
CA VAL A 147 -29.88 10.73 5.02
C VAL A 147 -31.07 10.72 5.97
N SER A 148 -32.27 11.02 5.49
CA SER A 148 -33.47 11.19 6.32
C SER A 148 -33.75 9.96 7.20
N TRP A 149 -33.48 8.77 6.69
CA TRP A 149 -33.74 7.50 7.38
C TRP A 149 -32.84 7.28 8.62
N LEU A 150 -31.63 7.85 8.61
CA LEU A 150 -30.69 7.76 9.74
C LEU A 150 -30.62 9.05 10.55
N SER A 151 -31.12 10.16 10.00
CA SER A 151 -30.99 11.49 10.58
C SER A 151 -31.61 11.57 11.98
N GLN A 152 -31.05 12.42 12.84
CA GLN A 152 -31.69 12.78 14.11
C GLN A 152 -32.92 13.66 13.91
N PHE A 153 -33.07 14.28 12.73
CA PHE A 153 -34.22 15.09 12.34
C PHE A 153 -34.83 14.61 11.01
N PRO A 154 -35.45 13.40 10.95
CA PRO A 154 -35.94 12.82 9.70
C PRO A 154 -36.93 13.68 8.91
N HIS A 155 -37.68 14.53 9.60
CA HIS A 155 -38.68 15.42 9.01
C HIS A 155 -38.07 16.56 8.18
N GLU A 156 -36.77 16.86 8.37
CA GLU A 156 -36.07 17.89 7.59
C GLU A 156 -35.74 17.43 6.17
N LYS A 157 -35.91 16.14 5.86
CA LYS A 157 -35.61 15.54 4.55
C LYS A 157 -34.22 15.94 4.03
N GLU A 158 -33.23 15.77 4.90
CA GLU A 158 -31.87 16.27 4.69
C GLU A 158 -31.17 15.51 3.57
N ILE A 159 -30.59 16.27 2.63
CA ILE A 159 -29.75 15.80 1.54
C ILE A 159 -28.34 16.36 1.73
N LEU A 160 -27.35 15.48 1.81
CA LEU A 160 -25.94 15.85 1.98
C LEU A 160 -25.16 15.77 0.67
N PHE A 161 -24.31 16.76 0.41
CA PHE A 161 -23.28 16.69 -0.62
C PHE A 161 -21.90 16.64 0.03
N THR A 162 -20.94 16.00 -0.63
CA THR A 162 -19.59 15.85 -0.10
C THR A 162 -18.93 17.21 0.15
N ALA A 163 -17.96 17.24 1.06
CA ALA A 163 -17.14 18.42 1.23
C ALA A 163 -16.47 18.85 -0.09
N LEU A 164 -16.13 20.15 -0.19
CA LEU A 164 -15.54 20.76 -1.38
C LEU A 164 -16.46 20.71 -2.60
N SER A 165 -17.78 20.78 -2.39
CA SER A 165 -18.74 20.91 -3.49
C SER A 165 -18.68 22.32 -4.07
N ASN A 166 -18.56 22.41 -5.39
CA ASN A 166 -18.57 23.68 -6.10
C ASN A 166 -20.00 24.13 -6.40
N LEU A 167 -20.28 25.40 -6.15
CA LEU A 167 -21.57 26.05 -6.42
C LEU A 167 -21.35 27.14 -7.46
N GLU A 168 -22.07 27.05 -8.57
CA GLU A 168 -22.09 28.06 -9.64
C GLU A 168 -23.43 28.80 -9.58
N PHE A 169 -23.40 30.13 -9.42
CA PHE A 169 -24.63 30.92 -9.41
C PHE A 169 -25.07 31.28 -10.82
N ILE A 170 -26.30 30.87 -11.16
CA ILE A 170 -26.84 30.99 -12.52
C ILE A 170 -27.43 32.37 -12.76
N ASN A 171 -28.16 32.89 -11.76
CA ASN A 171 -28.95 34.11 -11.87
C ASN A 171 -28.58 35.10 -10.76
N ASP A 172 -29.05 36.33 -10.91
CA ASP A 172 -29.01 37.31 -9.82
C ASP A 172 -30.01 36.94 -8.71
N ALA A 173 -29.82 37.55 -7.54
CA ALA A 173 -30.66 37.29 -6.38
C ALA A 173 -32.12 37.64 -6.66
N LEU A 174 -33.03 36.70 -6.43
CA LEU A 174 -34.45 36.96 -6.42
C LEU A 174 -34.90 37.31 -5.00
N TRP A 175 -35.51 38.48 -4.83
CA TRP A 175 -35.94 38.97 -3.52
C TRP A 175 -37.41 38.68 -3.31
N HIS A 176 -37.73 38.05 -2.18
CA HIS A 176 -39.10 37.70 -1.83
C HIS A 176 -39.42 38.06 -0.39
N THR A 177 -40.65 38.54 -0.17
CA THR A 177 -41.19 38.76 1.18
C THR A 177 -41.83 37.47 1.67
N THR A 178 -41.35 36.97 2.81
CA THR A 178 -41.86 35.76 3.46
C THR A 178 -42.47 36.10 4.82
N ASN A 179 -43.11 35.12 5.47
CA ASN A 179 -43.52 35.24 6.88
C ASN A 179 -42.34 35.42 7.85
N ARG A 180 -41.09 35.27 7.39
CA ARG A 180 -39.85 35.50 8.15
C ARG A 180 -39.08 36.76 7.72
N GLY A 181 -39.71 37.62 6.92
CA GLY A 181 -39.12 38.86 6.41
C GLY A 181 -38.63 38.73 4.96
N VAL A 182 -37.86 39.73 4.54
CA VAL A 182 -37.29 39.79 3.19
C VAL A 182 -36.07 38.86 3.09
N ILE A 183 -36.11 37.95 2.12
CA ILE A 183 -35.08 36.92 1.88
C ILE A 183 -34.66 37.00 0.42
N ALA A 184 -33.34 36.85 0.19
CA ALA A 184 -32.77 36.68 -1.14
C ALA A 184 -32.64 35.18 -1.47
N THR A 185 -33.08 34.76 -2.64
CA THR A 185 -32.87 33.42 -3.17
C THR A 185 -31.85 33.47 -4.30
N TYR A 186 -30.80 32.65 -4.21
CA TYR A 186 -29.79 32.49 -5.25
C TYR A 186 -29.95 31.12 -5.91
N SER A 187 -30.20 31.11 -7.22
CA SER A 187 -30.21 29.89 -8.02
C SER A 187 -28.77 29.44 -8.30
N ALA A 188 -28.47 28.18 -8.01
CA ALA A 188 -27.15 27.60 -8.18
C ALA A 188 -27.18 26.24 -8.87
N ARG A 189 -26.09 25.87 -9.56
CA ARG A 189 -25.76 24.49 -9.89
C ARG A 189 -24.69 23.98 -8.96
N ILE A 190 -24.67 22.67 -8.75
CA ILE A 190 -23.67 22.01 -7.92
C ILE A 190 -22.84 21.03 -8.74
N SER A 191 -21.53 21.01 -8.46
CA SER A 191 -20.63 19.93 -8.84
C SER A 191 -20.09 19.28 -7.58
N SER A 192 -20.40 18.00 -7.36
CA SER A 192 -20.02 17.27 -6.15
C SER A 192 -19.00 16.16 -6.43
N ASN A 193 -18.05 15.94 -5.52
CA ASN A 193 -17.00 14.95 -5.70
C ASN A 193 -17.45 13.55 -5.23
N LEU A 194 -18.20 12.85 -6.07
CA LEU A 194 -18.64 11.47 -5.85
C LEU A 194 -17.57 10.41 -6.18
N ARG A 195 -16.33 10.82 -6.51
CA ARG A 195 -15.21 9.91 -6.81
C ARG A 195 -14.25 9.75 -5.63
N SER A 196 -14.61 10.31 -4.48
CA SER A 196 -13.86 10.11 -3.26
C SER A 196 -13.91 8.64 -2.86
N ARG A 197 -12.77 8.10 -2.43
CA ARG A 197 -12.65 6.68 -2.06
C ARG A 197 -13.54 6.36 -0.87
N THR A 198 -14.20 5.22 -0.89
CA THR A 198 -14.94 4.69 0.27
C THR A 198 -13.97 4.16 1.32
N LEU A 199 -14.45 3.89 2.54
CA LEU A 199 -13.64 3.31 3.60
C LEU A 199 -13.05 1.95 3.22
N GLU A 200 -13.79 1.10 2.50
CA GLU A 200 -13.30 -0.18 1.99
C GLU A 200 -12.19 0.00 0.94
N GLU A 201 -12.36 0.98 0.05
CA GLU A 201 -11.33 1.33 -0.93
C GLU A 201 -10.06 1.87 -0.25
N PHE A 202 -10.21 2.62 0.85
CA PHE A 202 -9.06 3.03 1.67
C PHE A 202 -8.38 1.86 2.38
N LYS A 203 -9.16 0.93 2.97
CA LYS A 203 -8.63 -0.27 3.65
C LYS A 203 -7.90 -1.20 2.67
N SER A 204 -8.41 -1.35 1.46
CA SER A 204 -7.81 -2.20 0.41
C SER A 204 -6.64 -1.54 -0.34
N MET A 205 -6.48 -0.21 -0.22
CA MET A 205 -5.51 0.57 -1.00
C MET A 205 -4.09 0.01 -0.95
N ARG A 206 -3.54 -0.24 0.25
CA ARG A 206 -2.16 -0.72 0.40
C ARG A 206 -1.98 -2.13 -0.17
N LYS A 207 -2.98 -2.99 -0.01
CA LYS A 207 -3.00 -4.31 -0.62
C LYS A 207 -3.04 -4.22 -2.15
N SER A 208 -3.84 -3.31 -2.72
CA SER A 208 -3.87 -3.07 -4.17
C SER A 208 -2.51 -2.60 -4.69
N LEU A 209 -1.87 -1.64 -4.02
CA LEU A 209 -0.53 -1.16 -4.39
C LEU A 209 0.50 -2.28 -4.35
N PHE A 210 0.47 -3.11 -3.31
CA PHE A 210 1.34 -4.29 -3.21
C PHE A 210 1.10 -5.29 -4.35
N GLN A 211 -0.16 -5.54 -4.72
CA GLN A 211 -0.50 -6.43 -5.82
C GLN A 211 0.03 -5.90 -7.16
N ASP A 212 -0.06 -4.60 -7.40
CA ASP A 212 0.47 -3.99 -8.62
C ASP A 212 2.00 -4.03 -8.67
N MET A 213 2.66 -3.74 -7.54
CA MET A 213 4.11 -3.95 -7.41
C MET A 213 4.49 -5.41 -7.68
N SER A 214 3.76 -6.37 -7.12
CA SER A 214 4.01 -7.81 -7.30
C SER A 214 3.94 -8.22 -8.78
N LYS A 215 3.00 -7.66 -9.54
CA LYS A 215 2.91 -7.89 -11.00
C LYS A 215 4.13 -7.33 -11.73
N ASN A 216 4.60 -6.16 -11.33
CA ASN A 216 5.78 -5.54 -11.93
C ASN A 216 7.06 -6.33 -11.62
N LEU A 217 7.25 -6.77 -10.36
CA LEU A 217 8.38 -7.62 -9.97
C LEU A 217 8.44 -8.91 -10.80
N ARG A 218 7.30 -9.56 -11.03
CA ARG A 218 7.23 -10.73 -11.90
C ARG A 218 7.68 -10.41 -13.32
N LYS A 219 7.18 -9.34 -13.92
CA LYS A 219 7.58 -8.90 -15.27
C LYS A 219 9.07 -8.58 -15.36
N GLU A 220 9.64 -7.96 -14.32
CA GLU A 220 11.07 -7.67 -14.25
C GLU A 220 11.91 -8.96 -14.19
N ILE A 221 11.48 -9.96 -13.41
CA ILE A 221 12.14 -11.28 -13.41
C ILE A 221 12.07 -11.91 -14.79
N GLU A 222 10.88 -11.96 -15.40
CA GLU A 222 10.71 -12.51 -16.75
C GLU A 222 11.59 -11.81 -17.78
N HIS A 223 11.73 -10.49 -17.70
CA HIS A 223 12.62 -9.72 -18.56
C HIS A 223 14.09 -10.07 -18.32
N ASN A 224 14.55 -10.02 -17.07
CA ASN A 224 15.94 -10.33 -16.70
C ASN A 224 16.34 -11.75 -17.10
N LEU A 225 15.44 -12.72 -16.92
CA LEU A 225 15.70 -14.12 -17.28
C LEU A 225 15.69 -14.36 -18.80
N ARG A 226 15.03 -13.50 -19.60
CA ARG A 226 15.13 -13.53 -21.07
C ARG A 226 16.47 -12.97 -21.56
N GLU A 227 16.95 -11.89 -20.95
CA GLU A 227 18.22 -11.23 -21.31
C GLU A 227 19.45 -11.98 -20.78
N ALA A 228 19.28 -12.89 -19.81
CA ALA A 228 20.37 -13.71 -19.29
C ALA A 228 21.03 -14.52 -20.41
N PRO A 229 22.38 -14.51 -20.51
CA PRO A 229 23.11 -15.10 -21.63
C PRO A 229 22.71 -16.56 -21.86
N MET A 230 22.43 -16.91 -23.11
CA MET A 230 22.19 -18.30 -23.51
C MET A 230 23.48 -19.11 -23.30
N VAL A 231 23.53 -19.87 -22.20
CA VAL A 231 24.36 -21.07 -22.15
C VAL A 231 23.70 -22.06 -23.12
N MET A 232 24.47 -22.51 -24.13
CA MET A 232 24.16 -23.44 -25.23
C MET A 232 22.72 -24.05 -25.30
N PRO A 233 22.10 -24.15 -26.50
CA PRO A 233 20.68 -24.55 -26.69
C PRO A 233 20.23 -25.91 -26.09
N THR A 234 21.14 -26.72 -25.57
CA THR A 234 20.88 -28.04 -24.98
C THR A 234 20.91 -28.04 -23.44
N ALA A 235 21.11 -26.88 -22.79
CA ALA A 235 21.49 -26.77 -21.38
C ALA A 235 20.43 -26.12 -20.45
N ASP A 236 19.14 -26.11 -20.83
CA ASP A 236 18.03 -26.05 -19.86
C ASP A 236 17.28 -27.39 -19.84
N PRO A 237 17.90 -28.49 -19.37
CA PRO A 237 17.28 -29.82 -19.47
C PRO A 237 16.06 -29.97 -18.54
N GLY A 238 15.80 -28.99 -17.66
CA GLY A 238 14.90 -29.15 -16.51
C GLY A 238 13.97 -27.97 -16.20
N GLY A 239 13.92 -26.91 -17.00
CA GLY A 239 12.99 -25.80 -16.81
C GLY A 239 13.30 -24.94 -15.59
N ILE A 240 14.57 -24.71 -15.26
CA ILE A 240 14.98 -23.98 -14.04
C ILE A 240 14.40 -22.56 -14.01
N LYS A 241 14.39 -21.86 -15.16
CA LYS A 241 13.81 -20.52 -15.27
C LYS A 241 12.30 -20.54 -14.97
N ALA A 242 11.58 -21.51 -15.54
CA ALA A 242 10.15 -21.67 -15.32
C ALA A 242 9.84 -22.06 -13.86
N GLY A 243 10.59 -22.99 -13.29
CA GLY A 243 10.46 -23.41 -11.89
C GLY A 243 10.75 -22.28 -10.91
N ALA A 244 11.78 -21.47 -11.16
CA ALA A 244 12.10 -20.31 -10.32
C ALA A 244 10.99 -19.24 -10.37
N ILE A 245 10.40 -18.99 -11.56
CA ILE A 245 9.23 -18.11 -11.68
C ILE A 245 8.02 -18.70 -10.92
N GLU A 246 7.81 -20.02 -11.01
CA GLU A 246 6.73 -20.70 -10.28
C GLU A 246 6.91 -20.58 -8.76
N ASP A 247 8.13 -20.77 -8.25
CA ASP A 247 8.45 -20.61 -6.84
C ASP A 247 8.21 -19.16 -6.37
N PHE A 248 8.58 -18.18 -7.19
CA PHE A 248 8.31 -16.78 -6.90
C PHE A 248 6.80 -16.47 -6.88
N GLU A 249 6.03 -17.06 -7.78
CA GLU A 249 4.58 -16.93 -7.75
C GLU A 249 3.93 -17.64 -6.56
N LYS A 250 4.48 -18.76 -6.10
CA LYS A 250 4.05 -19.38 -4.84
C LYS A 250 4.25 -18.41 -3.68
N LEU A 251 5.41 -17.76 -3.59
CA LEU A 251 5.68 -16.71 -2.62
C LEU A 251 4.65 -15.56 -2.72
N LEU A 252 4.52 -14.95 -3.90
CA LEU A 252 3.59 -13.83 -4.10
C LEU A 252 2.14 -14.24 -3.82
N SER A 253 1.73 -15.45 -4.21
CA SER A 253 0.38 -15.96 -3.95
C SER A 253 0.10 -16.09 -2.45
N ARG A 254 1.08 -16.49 -1.64
CA ARG A 254 0.96 -16.53 -0.18
C ARG A 254 0.76 -15.12 0.38
N LEU A 255 1.57 -14.16 -0.04
CA LEU A 255 1.48 -12.78 0.44
C LEU A 255 0.15 -12.11 0.02
N ARG A 256 -0.30 -12.33 -1.21
CA ARG A 256 -1.56 -11.77 -1.75
C ARG A 256 -2.81 -12.28 -1.02
N LYS A 257 -2.75 -13.48 -0.41
CA LYS A 257 -3.85 -14.09 0.35
C LYS A 257 -4.05 -13.47 1.74
N LEU A 258 -3.09 -12.68 2.24
CA LEU A 258 -3.20 -12.02 3.53
C LEU A 258 -4.37 -11.01 3.54
N ASP A 259 -4.97 -10.83 4.72
CA ASP A 259 -6.04 -9.86 4.92
C ASP A 259 -5.56 -8.41 4.77
N GLU A 260 -6.46 -7.50 4.41
CA GLU A 260 -6.17 -6.07 4.28
C GLU A 260 -5.59 -5.45 5.57
N GLY A 261 -5.99 -5.95 6.75
CA GLY A 261 -5.47 -5.53 8.04
C GLY A 261 -3.96 -5.71 8.18
N GLU A 262 -3.37 -6.74 7.54
CA GLU A 262 -1.92 -6.96 7.55
C GLU A 262 -1.18 -5.87 6.78
N PHE A 263 -1.76 -5.37 5.68
CA PHE A 263 -1.17 -4.31 4.85
C PHE A 263 -1.32 -2.90 5.48
N ASN A 264 -2.30 -2.72 6.36
CA ASN A 264 -2.57 -1.43 7.01
C ASN A 264 -1.75 -1.19 8.29
N ASN A 265 -0.86 -2.12 8.65
CA ASN A 265 0.16 -1.91 9.68
C ASN A 265 1.51 -1.62 9.02
N ASP A 266 2.14 -0.49 9.36
CA ASP A 266 3.35 -0.01 8.69
C ASP A 266 4.52 -1.01 8.77
N GLU A 267 4.78 -1.58 9.93
CA GLU A 267 5.87 -2.54 10.14
C GLU A 267 5.63 -3.86 9.40
N LYS A 268 4.39 -4.35 9.40
CA LYS A 268 4.01 -5.53 8.62
C LYS A 268 4.11 -5.25 7.13
N TYR A 269 3.58 -4.13 6.66
CA TYR A 269 3.62 -3.73 5.25
C TYR A 269 5.05 -3.64 4.73
N LYS A 270 5.94 -2.99 5.49
CA LYS A 270 7.37 -2.91 5.17
C LYS A 270 7.98 -4.31 5.03
N ARG A 271 7.73 -5.22 5.98
CA ARG A 271 8.22 -6.60 5.92
C ARG A 271 7.70 -7.35 4.68
N LEU A 272 6.42 -7.21 4.34
CA LEU A 272 5.83 -7.85 3.16
C LEU A 272 6.46 -7.34 1.86
N LEU A 273 6.75 -6.02 1.78
CA LEU A 273 7.47 -5.43 0.64
C LEU A 273 8.88 -5.98 0.54
N THR A 274 9.63 -5.99 1.64
CA THR A 274 10.99 -6.54 1.70
C THR A 274 10.99 -8.00 1.27
N GLU A 275 10.09 -8.82 1.80
CA GLU A 275 9.99 -10.23 1.45
C GLU A 275 9.71 -10.46 -0.05
N ALA A 276 8.86 -9.64 -0.68
CA ALA A 276 8.60 -9.72 -2.11
C ALA A 276 9.82 -9.29 -2.96
N ILE A 277 10.54 -8.24 -2.53
CA ILE A 277 11.74 -7.73 -3.21
C ILE A 277 12.89 -8.74 -3.07
N ASP A 278 13.11 -9.26 -1.87
CA ASP A 278 14.11 -10.29 -1.59
C ASP A 278 13.79 -11.55 -2.39
N GLY A 279 12.52 -11.93 -2.48
CA GLY A 279 12.05 -13.03 -3.32
C GLY A 279 12.46 -12.87 -4.79
N LYS A 280 12.39 -11.66 -5.35
CA LYS A 280 12.93 -11.38 -6.69
C LYS A 280 14.44 -11.62 -6.74
N GLY A 281 15.19 -11.08 -5.77
CA GLY A 281 16.63 -11.27 -5.68
C GLY A 281 17.01 -12.76 -5.63
N HIS A 282 16.38 -13.51 -4.73
CA HIS A 282 16.57 -14.95 -4.59
C HIS A 282 16.25 -15.73 -5.87
N THR A 283 15.20 -15.32 -6.60
CA THR A 283 14.81 -15.96 -7.87
C THR A 283 15.88 -15.80 -8.93
N LEU A 284 16.42 -14.57 -9.07
CA LEU A 284 17.50 -14.31 -10.02
C LEU A 284 18.80 -15.02 -9.61
N SER A 285 19.14 -14.99 -8.32
CA SER A 285 20.29 -15.72 -7.77
C SER A 285 20.18 -17.22 -8.03
N LYS A 286 19.02 -17.83 -7.78
CA LYS A 286 18.77 -19.26 -8.02
C LYS A 286 19.10 -19.65 -9.47
N VAL A 287 18.67 -18.86 -10.44
CA VAL A 287 18.98 -19.12 -11.85
C VAL A 287 20.46 -18.87 -12.15
N SER A 288 21.04 -17.76 -11.68
CA SER A 288 22.46 -17.44 -11.91
C SER A 288 23.37 -18.56 -11.41
N ILE A 289 23.16 -18.99 -10.17
CA ILE A 289 23.93 -20.04 -9.50
C ILE A 289 23.78 -21.37 -10.22
N PHE A 290 22.57 -21.71 -10.64
CA PHE A 290 22.35 -22.93 -11.42
C PHE A 290 23.15 -22.92 -12.72
N LEU A 291 23.13 -21.81 -13.45
CA LEU A 291 23.88 -21.66 -14.71
C LEU A 291 25.40 -21.65 -14.49
N GLU A 292 25.88 -20.99 -13.43
CA GLU A 292 27.29 -20.99 -13.03
C GLU A 292 27.76 -22.40 -12.64
N SER A 293 26.97 -23.14 -11.85
CA SER A 293 27.26 -24.53 -11.48
C SER A 293 27.26 -25.46 -12.70
N LEU A 294 26.34 -25.26 -13.64
CA LEU A 294 26.30 -26.03 -14.87
C LEU A 294 27.56 -25.75 -15.72
N ALA A 295 27.94 -24.49 -15.88
CA ALA A 295 29.14 -24.09 -16.62
C ALA A 295 30.44 -24.58 -15.98
N ALA A 296 30.47 -24.66 -14.64
CA ALA A 296 31.60 -25.20 -13.89
C ALA A 296 31.66 -26.74 -13.86
N GLY A 297 30.71 -27.44 -14.48
CA GLY A 297 30.72 -28.90 -14.59
C GLY A 297 30.31 -29.63 -13.31
N PHE A 298 29.51 -29.01 -12.43
CA PHE A 298 28.95 -29.69 -11.27
C PHE A 298 28.05 -30.88 -11.71
N GLY A 299 28.10 -31.98 -10.95
CA GLY A 299 27.33 -33.19 -11.24
C GLY A 299 25.82 -32.99 -11.13
N GLU A 300 25.06 -33.90 -11.75
CA GLU A 300 23.59 -33.85 -11.84
C GLU A 300 22.91 -33.75 -10.46
N ASP A 301 23.43 -34.48 -9.46
CA ASP A 301 22.92 -34.44 -8.08
C ASP A 301 23.01 -33.05 -7.44
N ALA A 302 24.02 -32.25 -7.78
CA ALA A 302 24.17 -30.88 -7.27
C ALA A 302 23.19 -29.93 -7.96
N LEU A 303 23.01 -30.08 -9.28
CA LEU A 303 22.07 -29.29 -10.07
C LEU A 303 20.61 -29.56 -9.64
N VAL A 304 20.26 -30.81 -9.37
CA VAL A 304 18.94 -31.19 -8.82
C VAL A 304 18.70 -30.54 -7.46
N ARG A 305 19.70 -30.54 -6.57
CA ARG A 305 19.62 -29.87 -5.26
C ARG A 305 19.39 -28.37 -5.38
N ILE A 306 20.11 -27.69 -6.27
CA ILE A 306 19.92 -26.25 -6.52
C ILE A 306 18.53 -25.98 -7.10
N ARG A 307 18.07 -26.79 -8.05
CA ARG A 307 16.74 -26.66 -8.66
C ARG A 307 15.63 -26.80 -7.63
N ASP A 308 15.72 -27.79 -6.75
CA ASP A 308 14.65 -28.13 -5.81
C ASP A 308 14.75 -27.35 -4.49
N ALA A 309 15.82 -26.57 -4.29
CA ALA A 309 15.99 -25.73 -3.10
C ALA A 309 14.96 -24.58 -3.04
N PRO A 310 14.43 -24.25 -1.85
CA PRO A 310 13.53 -23.13 -1.66
C PRO A 310 14.25 -21.79 -1.92
N LEU A 311 13.51 -20.75 -2.31
CA LEU A 311 14.09 -19.44 -2.65
C LEU A 311 14.92 -18.83 -1.52
N GLU A 312 14.50 -19.00 -0.27
CA GLU A 312 15.20 -18.49 0.91
C GLU A 312 16.59 -19.13 1.16
N SER A 313 16.90 -20.23 0.48
CA SER A 313 18.26 -20.77 0.44
C SER A 313 19.22 -19.91 -0.39
N PHE A 314 18.71 -19.02 -1.23
CA PHE A 314 19.50 -18.14 -2.09
C PHE A 314 19.70 -16.74 -1.50
N SER A 315 19.43 -16.58 -0.19
CA SER A 315 19.57 -15.32 0.53
C SER A 315 21.03 -14.95 0.87
N SER A 316 21.97 -15.89 0.72
CA SER A 316 23.37 -15.67 1.08
C SER A 316 24.30 -16.64 0.34
N ARG A 317 25.56 -16.23 0.11
CA ARG A 317 26.53 -17.00 -0.68
C ARG A 317 26.95 -18.28 0.05
N ALA A 318 26.97 -18.26 1.38
CA ALA A 318 27.24 -19.43 2.22
C ALA A 318 26.18 -20.53 2.07
N LYS A 319 24.88 -20.17 2.04
CA LYS A 319 23.81 -21.14 1.83
C LYS A 319 23.87 -21.76 0.42
N VAL A 320 24.24 -20.93 -0.56
CA VAL A 320 24.46 -21.34 -1.95
C VAL A 320 25.62 -22.32 -2.08
N LEU A 321 26.74 -22.05 -1.40
CA LEU A 321 27.90 -22.94 -1.41
C LEU A 321 27.56 -24.30 -0.79
N ALA A 322 26.78 -24.31 0.29
CA ALA A 322 26.34 -25.56 0.92
C ALA A 322 25.41 -26.40 0.03
N LEU A 323 24.58 -25.76 -0.79
CA LEU A 323 23.77 -26.45 -1.81
C LEU A 323 24.64 -27.08 -2.89
N GLN A 324 25.66 -26.37 -3.37
CA GLN A 324 26.59 -26.84 -4.41
C GLN A 324 27.41 -28.04 -3.96
N THR A 325 27.70 -28.16 -2.67
CA THR A 325 28.63 -29.19 -2.13
C THR A 325 27.93 -30.28 -1.33
N GLY A 326 26.63 -30.15 -1.09
CA GLY A 326 25.81 -31.21 -0.53
C GLY A 326 25.83 -31.35 1.00
N ILE A 327 26.18 -30.30 1.74
CA ILE A 327 26.10 -30.33 3.21
C ILE A 327 24.62 -30.26 3.64
N VAL A 328 24.14 -31.30 4.33
CA VAL A 328 22.78 -31.37 4.89
C VAL A 328 22.84 -31.28 6.42
N GLY A 329 21.91 -30.54 7.05
CA GLY A 329 21.72 -30.54 8.52
C GLY A 329 22.36 -29.39 9.32
N PHE A 330 22.78 -28.31 8.68
CA PHE A 330 23.40 -27.16 9.37
C PHE A 330 22.34 -26.21 9.98
N PRO A 331 22.49 -25.74 11.24
CA PRO A 331 21.53 -24.85 11.88
C PRO A 331 21.73 -23.40 11.38
N TRP A 332 21.07 -23.06 10.27
CA TRP A 332 21.19 -21.79 9.56
C TRP A 332 20.78 -20.54 10.35
N SER A 333 20.01 -20.70 11.43
CA SER A 333 19.46 -19.61 12.25
C SER A 333 20.49 -18.88 13.12
N ALA A 334 21.76 -19.22 13.02
CA ALA A 334 22.77 -18.76 13.97
C ALA A 334 23.96 -18.02 13.30
N ILE A 335 23.92 -17.80 11.98
CA ILE A 335 24.91 -16.99 11.25
C ILE A 335 24.70 -15.49 11.57
N VAL A 336 25.72 -14.82 12.13
CA VAL A 336 25.65 -13.42 12.59
C VAL A 336 26.26 -12.43 11.57
N GLU A 337 27.33 -12.82 10.86
CA GLU A 337 27.98 -12.00 9.82
C GLU A 337 28.67 -12.90 8.76
N GLU A 338 28.56 -12.56 7.46
CA GLU A 338 29.18 -13.31 6.35
C GLU A 338 30.28 -12.48 5.69
N ARG A 339 31.51 -13.02 5.60
CA ARG A 339 32.62 -12.42 4.84
C ARG A 339 33.19 -13.44 3.86
N SER A 340 33.06 -13.16 2.56
CA SER A 340 33.69 -13.95 1.50
C SER A 340 35.09 -13.43 1.19
N VAL A 341 36.08 -14.33 1.21
CA VAL A 341 37.44 -14.04 0.73
C VAL A 341 37.70 -14.97 -0.44
N ASP A 342 37.82 -14.41 -1.65
CA ASP A 342 38.23 -15.20 -2.81
C ASP A 342 39.74 -15.48 -2.68
N ILE A 343 40.11 -16.76 -2.61
CA ILE A 343 41.51 -17.19 -2.48
C ILE A 343 41.88 -17.94 -3.74
N ASP A 344 42.84 -17.41 -4.51
CA ASP A 344 43.37 -18.11 -5.68
C ASP A 344 44.32 -19.22 -5.23
N LEU A 345 43.74 -20.40 -5.04
CA LEU A 345 44.45 -21.64 -4.76
C LEU A 345 44.61 -22.34 -6.09
N GLY A 346 45.77 -22.18 -6.75
CA GLY A 346 46.09 -22.88 -8.00
C GLY A 346 46.10 -24.41 -7.84
N VAL A 347 46.88 -25.12 -8.65
CA VAL A 347 47.10 -26.58 -8.46
C VAL A 347 48.06 -26.81 -7.28
N TRP A 348 47.51 -27.01 -6.08
CA TRP A 348 48.27 -27.20 -4.84
C TRP A 348 47.87 -28.53 -4.21
N ASP A 349 48.82 -29.21 -3.55
CA ASP A 349 48.48 -30.36 -2.72
C ASP A 349 47.62 -29.94 -1.53
N GLY A 350 46.95 -30.91 -0.94
CA GLY A 350 45.91 -30.63 0.01
C GLY A 350 46.37 -29.89 1.28
N SER A 351 47.57 -30.18 1.76
CA SER A 351 48.18 -29.53 2.92
C SER A 351 48.46 -28.05 2.66
N ALA A 352 48.97 -27.73 1.47
CA ALA A 352 49.38 -26.37 1.13
C ALA A 352 48.19 -25.42 0.88
N ILE A 353 47.02 -25.96 0.51
CA ILE A 353 45.77 -25.21 0.39
C ILE A 353 45.30 -24.65 1.73
N LEU A 354 45.37 -25.46 2.80
CA LEU A 354 44.87 -25.08 4.13
C LEU A 354 45.78 -24.06 4.81
N GLU A 355 47.09 -24.17 4.62
CA GLU A 355 48.05 -23.22 5.17
C GLU A 355 47.91 -21.83 4.52
N LYS A 356 47.71 -21.78 3.21
CA LYS A 356 47.38 -20.52 2.49
C LYS A 356 46.01 -19.97 2.87
N ALA A 357 45.00 -20.83 3.02
CA ALA A 357 43.68 -20.42 3.48
C ALA A 357 43.77 -19.84 4.89
N ARG A 358 44.55 -20.45 5.79
CA ARG A 358 44.84 -19.94 7.13
C ARG A 358 45.53 -18.57 7.07
N GLU A 359 46.58 -18.41 6.27
CA GLU A 359 47.27 -17.12 6.12
C GLU A 359 46.32 -16.00 5.67
N HIS A 360 45.49 -16.28 4.66
CA HIS A 360 44.53 -15.29 4.14
C HIS A 360 43.40 -14.99 5.13
N VAL A 361 42.89 -16.00 5.83
CA VAL A 361 41.86 -15.86 6.87
C VAL A 361 42.39 -15.03 8.05
N VAL A 362 43.60 -15.34 8.53
CA VAL A 362 44.27 -14.62 9.62
C VAL A 362 44.64 -13.20 9.20
N ALA A 363 45.08 -13.00 7.95
CA ALA A 363 45.37 -11.67 7.40
C ALA A 363 44.10 -10.82 7.22
N ALA A 364 42.99 -11.42 6.79
CA ALA A 364 41.73 -10.71 6.55
C ALA A 364 40.99 -10.34 7.84
N LEU A 365 41.18 -11.10 8.92
CA LEU A 365 40.38 -10.98 10.15
C LEU A 365 41.18 -10.57 11.38
N GLY A 366 42.50 -10.45 11.24
CA GLY A 366 43.42 -10.23 12.35
C GLY A 366 43.60 -11.49 13.20
N SER A 367 44.71 -11.54 13.94
CA SER A 367 45.13 -12.67 14.80
C SER A 367 44.22 -12.98 15.99
N ASN A 368 43.05 -12.34 16.11
CA ASN A 368 42.25 -12.30 17.33
C ASN A 368 40.77 -12.69 17.14
N SER A 369 40.44 -13.44 16.09
CA SER A 369 39.05 -13.84 15.81
C SER A 369 38.73 -15.22 16.39
N ASN A 370 37.58 -15.32 17.07
CA ASN A 370 36.95 -16.56 17.58
C ASN A 370 36.45 -17.45 16.43
N ILE A 371 37.31 -17.77 15.46
CA ILE A 371 36.93 -18.59 14.31
C ILE A 371 36.75 -20.03 14.79
N ARG A 372 35.50 -20.49 14.86
CA ARG A 372 35.15 -21.87 15.26
C ARG A 372 34.97 -22.82 14.10
N SER A 373 34.72 -22.32 12.88
CA SER A 373 34.73 -23.15 11.68
C SER A 373 34.97 -22.37 10.39
N VAL A 374 35.58 -22.98 9.37
CA VAL A 374 35.71 -22.45 8.00
C VAL A 374 35.11 -23.44 7.01
N MET A 375 34.54 -22.94 5.91
CA MET A 375 34.04 -23.77 4.82
C MET A 375 34.95 -23.65 3.59
N VAL A 376 35.70 -24.70 3.27
CA VAL A 376 36.58 -24.78 2.09
C VAL A 376 35.99 -25.80 1.13
N ARG A 377 35.67 -25.41 -0.12
CA ARG A 377 35.04 -26.30 -1.12
C ARG A 377 33.84 -27.08 -0.54
N GLY A 378 33.08 -26.43 0.34
CA GLY A 378 31.91 -27.03 0.98
C GLY A 378 32.19 -28.17 1.96
N VAL A 379 33.39 -28.21 2.53
CA VAL A 379 33.71 -29.02 3.70
C VAL A 379 33.78 -28.09 4.89
N ARG A 380 33.00 -28.40 5.94
CA ARG A 380 33.08 -27.70 7.22
C ARG A 380 34.30 -28.19 7.99
N LEU A 381 35.22 -27.29 8.29
CA LEU A 381 36.36 -27.53 9.15
C LEU A 381 36.09 -26.85 10.49
N ASP A 382 35.83 -27.64 11.54
CA ASP A 382 35.63 -27.12 12.91
C ASP A 382 36.97 -26.98 13.62
N PHE A 383 37.19 -25.83 14.25
CA PHE A 383 38.41 -25.47 14.98
C PHE A 383 38.36 -25.79 16.48
N SER A 384 37.37 -26.56 16.94
CA SER A 384 37.19 -26.86 18.36
C SER A 384 38.31 -27.69 19.00
N ASP A 385 39.13 -28.41 18.20
CA ASP A 385 40.13 -29.37 18.70
C ASP A 385 41.55 -29.17 18.13
N GLY A 386 41.86 -27.96 17.63
CA GLY A 386 43.13 -27.67 16.97
C GLY A 386 43.20 -28.19 15.53
N TRP A 387 44.08 -27.58 14.71
CA TRP A 387 44.13 -27.75 13.25
C TRP A 387 44.46 -29.16 12.76
N ASP A 388 45.05 -30.02 13.61
CA ASP A 388 45.75 -31.23 13.17
C ASP A 388 44.88 -32.52 13.08
N THR A 389 43.65 -32.54 13.61
CA THR A 389 42.98 -33.84 13.90
C THR A 389 41.92 -34.32 12.91
N LYS A 390 41.60 -33.60 11.83
CA LYS A 390 40.57 -34.04 10.84
C LYS A 390 41.08 -34.17 9.39
N PHE A 391 42.30 -34.68 9.21
CA PHE A 391 42.95 -34.82 7.89
C PHE A 391 42.60 -36.12 7.14
N LEU A 392 42.10 -37.16 7.83
CA LEU A 392 42.05 -38.53 7.27
C LEU A 392 40.87 -38.82 6.32
N ASN A 393 39.80 -38.03 6.32
CA ASN A 393 38.63 -38.29 5.45
C ASN A 393 38.62 -37.47 4.13
N TRP A 394 39.63 -36.63 3.89
CA TRP A 394 39.64 -35.71 2.75
C TRP A 394 40.41 -36.24 1.53
N GLN A 395 41.38 -37.14 1.73
CA GLN A 395 42.19 -37.70 0.64
C GLN A 395 41.44 -38.70 -0.26
N GLU A 396 40.29 -39.24 0.16
CA GLU A 396 39.60 -40.31 -0.58
C GLU A 396 38.59 -39.81 -1.63
N ASN A 397 38.39 -38.50 -1.79
CA ASN A 397 37.37 -37.96 -2.68
C ASN A 397 37.99 -37.22 -3.88
N GLU A 398 38.34 -37.97 -4.93
CA GLU A 398 39.00 -37.47 -6.16
C GLU A 398 38.23 -36.31 -6.84
N ALA A 399 36.91 -36.21 -6.65
CA ALA A 399 36.07 -35.14 -7.17
C ALA A 399 36.43 -33.74 -6.61
N VAL A 400 37.08 -33.66 -5.44
CA VAL A 400 37.40 -32.39 -4.77
C VAL A 400 38.64 -31.72 -5.36
N ASN A 401 39.51 -32.46 -6.06
CA ASN A 401 40.82 -31.97 -6.52
C ASN A 401 40.79 -31.20 -7.85
N ALA A 402 39.66 -31.12 -8.54
CA ALA A 402 39.55 -30.52 -9.88
C ALA A 402 38.92 -29.11 -9.94
N LEU A 403 38.49 -28.52 -8.82
CA LEU A 403 37.76 -27.24 -8.80
C LEU A 403 38.66 -26.04 -8.44
N PRO A 404 38.54 -24.86 -9.09
CA PRO A 404 39.07 -23.62 -8.53
C PRO A 404 38.45 -23.38 -7.14
N ALA A 405 39.28 -23.15 -6.13
CA ALA A 405 38.80 -23.15 -4.75
C ALA A 405 38.24 -21.77 -4.36
N THR A 406 36.94 -21.70 -4.08
CA THR A 406 36.36 -20.57 -3.34
C THR A 406 36.27 -20.96 -1.87
N VAL A 407 36.80 -20.11 -0.97
CA VAL A 407 36.75 -20.31 0.48
C VAL A 407 35.70 -19.36 1.07
N ALA A 408 34.65 -19.92 1.66
CA ALA A 408 33.69 -19.12 2.43
C ALA A 408 34.06 -19.19 3.91
N VAL A 409 34.42 -18.05 4.47
CA VAL A 409 34.82 -17.94 5.87
C VAL A 409 33.61 -17.49 6.66
N LEU A 410 33.02 -18.41 7.42
CA LEU A 410 31.87 -18.13 8.28
C LEU A 410 32.37 -17.71 9.66
N LEU A 411 32.08 -16.47 10.06
CA LEU A 411 32.46 -15.94 11.36
C LEU A 411 31.25 -15.94 12.29
N TRP A 412 31.51 -16.33 13.54
CA TRP A 412 30.51 -16.44 14.60
C TRP A 412 31.06 -15.74 15.84
#